data_AF-A0A7S4S5B8-F1
#
_entry.id   AF-A0A7S4S5B8-F1
#
_cell.length_a   1.000
_cell.length_b   1.000
_cell.length_c   1.000
_cell.angle_alpha   90.00
_cell.angle_beta   90.00
_cell.angle_gamma   90.00
#
_symmetry.space_group_name_H-M   'P 1'
#
loop_
_entity.id
_entity.type
_entity.pdbx_description
1 polymer ?
#
loop_
_entity_poly.entity_id
_entity_poly.type
_entity_poly.pdbx_seq_one_letter_code
_entity_poly.pdbx_strand_id
1 'polypeptide(L)'
;AASLRCAGRVPTFAGVEAPAQCEGLLYGQSCSLGCDSGYVLFGSDTLVCNNGTLELNGTRPRCEPASCQGTPAVFHGGDHSSCVGISHGGDCAPHCSDGYVLHSGNITCRFGQWSVTALCVTELVDGNGALPMRTAPGGAVELEVGLDAGDWRRAAALGVETFDFQWVSRNDQVVLEAAA
;
A
#
# COMPACT_ATOMS: atom_id res chain seq x y z
N ALA A 1 -47.84 22.31 8.92
CA ALA A 1 -46.74 23.30 8.81
C ALA A 1 -45.83 22.85 7.68
N ALA A 2 -45.47 23.72 6.74
CA ALA A 2 -44.51 23.38 5.69
C ALA A 2 -43.10 23.41 6.30
N SER A 3 -42.35 22.30 6.21
CA SER A 3 -40.96 22.27 6.64
C SER A 3 -40.12 23.16 5.72
N LEU A 4 -39.37 24.09 6.31
CA LEU A 4 -38.56 25.04 5.55
C LEU A 4 -37.39 24.30 4.89
N ARG A 5 -37.29 24.37 3.57
CA ARG A 5 -36.19 23.75 2.81
C ARG A 5 -35.01 24.71 2.76
N CYS A 6 -33.81 24.19 2.99
CA CYS A 6 -32.60 24.97 2.83
C CYS A 6 -32.36 25.29 1.36
N ALA A 7 -32.23 26.60 1.08
CA ALA A 7 -31.99 27.14 -0.25
C ALA A 7 -30.59 27.76 -0.26
N GLY A 8 -29.59 26.94 -0.56
CA GLY A 8 -28.20 27.36 -0.64
C GLY A 8 -27.36 26.29 -1.29
N ARG A 9 -26.30 26.69 -2.01
CA ARG A 9 -25.27 25.74 -2.45
C ARG A 9 -24.55 25.22 -1.22
N VAL A 10 -24.21 23.94 -1.23
CA VAL A 10 -23.42 23.35 -0.16
C VAL A 10 -22.09 24.10 -0.04
N PRO A 11 -21.65 24.50 1.17
CA PRO A 11 -20.37 25.17 1.33
C PRO A 11 -19.23 24.28 0.85
N THR A 12 -18.34 24.83 0.02
CA THR A 12 -17.16 24.12 -0.48
C THR A 12 -15.97 24.35 0.45
N PHE A 13 -15.36 23.26 0.92
CA PHE A 13 -14.10 23.29 1.66
C PHE A 13 -13.03 22.55 0.85
N ALA A 14 -11.77 22.93 1.00
CA ALA A 14 -10.68 22.33 0.23
C ALA A 14 -10.53 20.85 0.58
N GLY A 15 -10.62 19.98 -0.44
CA GLY A 15 -10.49 18.52 -0.30
C GLY A 15 -11.66 17.83 0.41
N VAL A 16 -12.73 18.56 0.76
CA VAL A 16 -13.92 18.01 1.41
C VAL A 16 -15.00 17.82 0.35
N GLU A 17 -15.53 16.61 0.27
CA GLU A 17 -16.63 16.26 -0.62
C GLU A 17 -17.96 16.34 0.13
N ALA A 18 -18.93 16.99 -0.50
CA ALA A 18 -20.31 16.96 -0.04
C ALA A 18 -21.14 16.09 -0.99
N PRO A 19 -21.77 15.02 -0.48
CA PRO A 19 -22.65 14.18 -1.30
C PRO A 19 -23.84 14.97 -1.86
N ALA A 20 -24.40 14.50 -2.98
CA ALA A 20 -25.59 15.12 -3.59
C ALA A 20 -26.79 15.18 -2.61
N GLN A 21 -26.87 14.26 -1.63
CA GLN A 21 -27.91 14.30 -0.60
C GLN A 21 -27.82 15.49 0.38
N CYS A 22 -26.75 16.30 0.33
CA CYS A 22 -26.65 17.55 1.08
C CYS A 22 -27.45 18.69 0.46
N GLU A 23 -27.92 18.56 -0.79
CA GLU A 23 -28.73 19.55 -1.46
C GLU A 23 -30.22 19.41 -1.11
N GLY A 24 -30.86 20.53 -0.75
CA GLY A 24 -32.31 20.56 -0.53
C GLY A 24 -32.80 19.88 0.77
N LEU A 25 -31.94 19.81 1.78
CA LEU A 25 -32.31 19.39 3.14
C LEU A 25 -33.47 20.25 3.69
N LEU A 26 -34.38 19.61 4.43
CA LEU A 26 -35.45 20.26 5.19
C LEU A 26 -34.97 20.65 6.58
N TYR A 27 -35.64 21.62 7.21
CA TYR A 27 -35.35 22.04 8.58
C TYR A 27 -35.18 20.85 9.53
N GLY A 28 -34.05 20.82 10.24
CA GLY A 28 -33.67 19.75 11.17
C GLY A 28 -33.03 18.52 10.52
N GLN A 29 -32.99 18.42 9.18
CA GLN A 29 -32.23 17.38 8.48
C GLN A 29 -30.75 17.73 8.44
N SER A 30 -29.92 16.68 8.35
CA SER A 30 -28.48 16.79 8.24
C SER A 30 -27.93 15.88 7.15
N CYS A 31 -26.70 16.17 6.72
CA CYS A 31 -25.91 15.28 5.87
C CYS A 31 -24.46 15.22 6.37
N SER A 32 -23.79 14.11 6.06
CA SER A 32 -22.37 13.91 6.36
C SER A 32 -21.48 14.31 5.18
N LEU A 33 -20.41 15.01 5.50
CA LEU A 33 -19.29 15.38 4.64
C LEU A 33 -18.23 14.28 4.68
N GLY A 34 -17.47 14.17 3.60
CA GLY A 34 -16.37 13.20 3.49
C GLY A 34 -15.10 13.84 2.94
N CYS A 35 -14.04 13.04 2.90
CA CYS A 35 -12.81 13.34 2.19
C CYS A 35 -12.59 12.29 1.11
N ASP A 36 -11.76 12.63 0.13
CA ASP A 36 -11.28 11.68 -0.87
C ASP A 36 -10.61 10.46 -0.21
N SER A 37 -10.58 9.35 -0.95
CA SER A 37 -9.92 8.12 -0.50
C SER A 37 -8.48 8.38 -0.04
N GLY A 38 -8.13 7.91 1.15
CA GLY A 38 -6.79 8.08 1.72
C GLY A 38 -6.56 9.40 2.45
N TYR A 39 -7.62 10.19 2.67
CA TYR A 39 -7.64 11.36 3.54
C TYR A 39 -8.58 11.15 4.73
N VAL A 40 -8.33 11.85 5.82
CA VAL A 40 -9.13 11.83 7.05
C VAL A 40 -9.71 13.22 7.30
N LEU A 41 -11.00 13.27 7.64
CA LEU A 41 -11.71 14.49 7.95
C LEU A 41 -11.39 14.93 9.39
N PHE A 42 -10.93 16.16 9.53
CA PHE A 42 -10.76 16.85 10.81
C PHE A 42 -11.74 18.02 10.90
N GLY A 43 -12.44 18.14 12.03
CA GLY A 43 -13.47 19.16 12.24
C GLY A 43 -14.87 18.57 12.11
N SER A 44 -15.86 19.37 11.73
CA SER A 44 -17.24 18.91 11.63
C SER A 44 -17.50 18.17 10.32
N ASP A 45 -17.95 16.94 10.45
CA ASP A 45 -18.41 16.11 9.34
C ASP A 45 -19.88 16.35 9.00
N THR A 46 -20.60 17.20 9.73
CA THR A 46 -22.06 17.28 9.62
C THR A 46 -22.51 18.68 9.22
N LEU A 47 -23.28 18.77 8.13
CA LEU A 47 -24.07 19.94 7.78
C LEU A 47 -25.51 19.76 8.25
N VAL A 48 -26.10 20.81 8.81
CA VAL A 48 -27.48 20.82 9.31
C VAL A 48 -28.25 21.92 8.62
N CYS A 49 -29.48 21.62 8.20
CA CYS A 49 -30.40 22.63 7.71
C CYS A 49 -31.08 23.34 8.89
N ASN A 50 -30.66 24.56 9.15
CA ASN A 50 -31.22 25.41 10.20
C ASN A 50 -31.96 26.60 9.60
N ASN A 51 -33.28 26.61 9.80
CA ASN A 51 -34.19 27.65 9.34
C ASN A 51 -33.93 28.17 7.90
N GLY A 52 -33.74 27.26 6.93
CA GLY A 52 -33.55 27.62 5.52
C GLY A 52 -32.09 27.85 5.10
N THR A 53 -31.15 27.77 6.04
CA THR A 53 -29.71 27.92 5.80
C THR A 53 -28.98 26.61 6.13
N LEU A 54 -28.04 26.20 5.26
CA LEU A 54 -27.11 25.12 5.58
C LEU A 54 -26.00 25.64 6.48
N GLU A 55 -25.88 25.06 7.66
CA GLU A 55 -24.90 25.44 8.67
C GLU A 55 -24.01 24.25 9.01
N LEU A 56 -22.72 24.51 9.22
CA LEU A 56 -21.79 23.54 9.80
C LEU A 56 -22.10 23.33 11.27
N ASN A 57 -22.20 22.08 11.69
CA ASN A 57 -22.37 21.75 13.10
C ASN A 57 -21.01 21.66 13.81
N GLY A 58 -20.33 22.80 13.95
CA GLY A 58 -19.07 22.94 14.70
C GLY A 58 -17.92 23.56 13.90
N THR A 59 -16.73 22.96 13.98
CA THR A 59 -15.50 23.54 13.42
C THR A 59 -15.38 23.27 11.92
N ARG A 60 -14.73 24.20 11.22
CA ARG A 60 -14.52 24.10 9.77
C ARG A 60 -13.79 22.79 9.43
N PRO A 61 -14.34 21.95 8.52
CA PRO A 61 -13.70 20.71 8.15
C PRO A 61 -12.47 20.96 7.28
N ARG A 62 -11.51 20.05 7.39
CA ARG A 62 -10.34 19.94 6.53
C ARG A 62 -9.97 18.48 6.35
N CYS A 63 -9.44 18.15 5.19
CA CYS A 63 -8.96 16.81 4.88
C CYS A 63 -7.44 16.79 4.94
N GLU A 64 -6.90 15.88 5.76
CA GLU A 64 -5.46 15.65 5.87
C GLU A 64 -5.15 14.22 5.41
N PRO A 65 -3.99 13.95 4.75
CA PRO A 65 -3.63 12.61 4.32
C PRO A 65 -3.62 11.61 5.49
N ALA A 66 -4.17 10.43 5.27
CA ALA A 66 -4.24 9.39 6.29
C ALA A 66 -2.84 8.87 6.66
N SER A 67 -2.63 8.65 7.96
CA SER A 67 -1.51 7.86 8.48
C SER A 67 -1.78 6.37 8.28
N CYS A 68 -0.72 5.57 8.12
CA CYS A 68 -0.82 4.15 7.90
C CYS A 68 -1.01 3.40 9.23
N GLN A 69 -2.17 2.79 9.44
CA GLN A 69 -2.53 2.15 10.73
C GLN A 69 -2.31 0.64 10.77
N GLY A 70 -2.14 -0.02 9.63
CA GLY A 70 -1.79 -1.44 9.57
C GLY A 70 -0.29 -1.66 9.76
N THR A 71 0.13 -2.90 10.04
CA THR A 71 1.54 -3.29 9.89
C THR A 71 1.86 -3.54 8.41
N PRO A 72 2.97 -3.01 7.88
CA PRO A 72 3.39 -3.31 6.51
C PRO A 72 3.81 -4.78 6.40
N ALA A 73 3.42 -5.44 5.32
CA ALA A 73 3.83 -6.81 5.03
C ALA A 73 5.03 -6.80 4.09
N VAL A 74 6.19 -7.26 4.57
CA VAL A 74 7.40 -7.44 3.77
C VAL A 74 7.62 -8.93 3.53
N PHE A 75 7.94 -9.32 2.29
CA PHE A 75 8.25 -10.71 1.96
C PHE A 75 9.52 -11.14 2.69
N HIS A 76 9.45 -12.24 3.46
CA HIS A 76 10.47 -12.64 4.45
C HIS A 76 10.87 -11.53 5.44
N GLY A 77 9.98 -10.56 5.66
CA GLY A 77 10.11 -9.54 6.68
C GLY A 77 9.98 -10.10 8.09
N GLY A 78 10.58 -9.40 9.06
CA GLY A 78 10.39 -9.65 10.48
C GLY A 78 9.23 -8.82 11.03
N ASP A 79 9.32 -8.44 12.31
CA ASP A 79 8.32 -7.57 12.93
C ASP A 79 8.44 -6.10 12.46
N HIS A 80 7.29 -5.53 12.06
CA HIS A 80 7.12 -4.13 11.66
C HIS A 80 6.00 -3.43 12.46
N SER A 81 5.67 -3.95 13.64
CA SER A 81 4.69 -3.34 14.56
C SER A 81 4.98 -1.86 14.88
N SER A 82 6.25 -1.48 14.91
CA SER A 82 6.70 -0.11 15.14
C SER A 82 6.41 0.86 13.99
N CYS A 83 6.05 0.37 12.80
CA CYS A 83 5.68 1.21 11.66
C CYS A 83 4.25 1.77 11.77
N VAL A 84 3.42 1.23 12.65
CA VAL A 84 2.02 1.64 12.79
C VAL A 84 1.92 3.11 13.22
N GLY A 85 1.07 3.87 12.53
CA GLY A 85 0.78 5.27 12.82
C GLY A 85 1.69 6.27 12.10
N ILE A 86 2.63 5.81 11.26
CA ILE A 86 3.47 6.71 10.45
C ILE A 86 2.58 7.53 9.50
N SER A 87 2.80 8.85 9.51
CA SER A 87 2.07 9.81 8.66
C SER A 87 2.45 9.67 7.18
N HIS A 88 1.55 10.10 6.30
CA HIS A 88 1.80 10.16 4.86
C HIS A 88 3.17 10.79 4.54
N GLY A 89 3.93 10.14 3.64
CA GLY A 89 5.27 10.56 3.23
C GLY A 89 6.38 10.12 4.19
N GLY A 90 6.05 9.56 5.35
CA GLY A 90 7.02 8.97 6.26
C GLY A 90 7.48 7.59 5.79
N ASP A 91 8.73 7.27 6.13
CA ASP A 91 9.38 5.99 5.84
C ASP A 91 9.48 5.12 7.10
N CYS A 92 9.41 3.81 6.93
CA CYS A 92 9.72 2.82 7.96
C CYS A 92 10.88 1.93 7.53
N ALA A 93 11.84 1.71 8.43
CA ALA A 93 12.98 0.84 8.14
C ALA A 93 12.52 -0.63 7.97
N PRO A 94 12.90 -1.31 6.88
CA PRO A 94 12.63 -2.73 6.73
C PRO A 94 13.46 -3.56 7.73
N HIS A 95 12.82 -4.53 8.37
CA HIS A 95 13.45 -5.56 9.19
C HIS A 95 13.16 -6.92 8.54
N CYS A 96 14.17 -7.78 8.42
CA CYS A 96 14.05 -9.12 7.85
C CYS A 96 13.91 -10.16 8.97
N SER A 97 13.22 -11.27 8.68
CA SER A 97 13.18 -12.42 9.60
C SER A 97 14.54 -13.09 9.71
N ASP A 98 14.73 -13.88 10.76
CA ASP A 98 15.96 -14.63 11.00
C ASP A 98 16.39 -15.46 9.77
N GLY A 99 17.66 -15.36 9.38
CA GLY A 99 18.22 -16.03 8.20
C GLY A 99 18.06 -15.27 6.88
N TYR A 100 17.42 -14.09 6.90
CA TYR A 100 17.27 -13.22 5.74
C TYR A 100 17.96 -11.87 5.97
N VAL A 101 18.47 -11.29 4.89
CA VAL A 101 19.12 -9.98 4.84
C VAL A 101 18.38 -9.05 3.89
N LEU A 102 18.39 -7.75 4.19
CA LEU A 102 17.78 -6.74 3.35
C LEU A 102 18.63 -6.57 2.08
N HIS A 103 18.07 -6.92 0.92
CA HIS A 103 18.74 -6.72 -0.37
C HIS A 103 18.57 -5.27 -0.87
N SER A 104 17.32 -4.80 -0.90
CA SER A 104 16.97 -3.48 -1.44
C SER A 104 15.58 -3.04 -1.01
N GLY A 105 15.26 -1.76 -1.25
CA GLY A 105 13.92 -1.21 -1.12
C GLY A 105 13.64 -0.57 0.24
N ASN A 106 12.43 -0.04 0.38
CA ASN A 106 11.97 0.67 1.56
C ASN A 106 10.46 0.46 1.79
N ILE A 107 9.96 0.92 2.94
CA ILE A 107 8.54 0.98 3.26
C ILE A 107 8.16 2.45 3.43
N THR A 108 7.21 2.93 2.64
CA THR A 108 6.75 4.33 2.71
C THR A 108 5.24 4.40 2.87
N CYS A 109 4.75 5.28 3.74
CA CYS A 109 3.31 5.50 3.90
C CYS A 109 2.76 6.43 2.80
N ARG A 110 1.73 5.98 2.10
CA ARG A 110 1.04 6.70 1.02
C ARG A 110 -0.48 6.70 1.26
N PHE A 111 -1.00 7.82 1.77
CA PHE A 111 -2.45 8.05 1.94
C PHE A 111 -3.14 6.92 2.72
N GLY A 112 -2.57 6.53 3.85
CA GLY A 112 -3.07 5.45 4.70
C GLY A 112 -2.71 4.02 4.24
N GLN A 113 -2.07 3.88 3.08
CA GLN A 113 -1.63 2.59 2.54
C GLN A 113 -0.10 2.47 2.50
N TRP A 114 0.43 1.29 2.81
CA TRP A 114 1.85 1.01 2.70
C TRP A 114 2.28 0.77 1.25
N SER A 115 3.30 1.50 0.83
CA SER A 115 4.09 1.21 -0.37
C SER A 115 5.33 0.42 0.04
N VAL A 116 5.29 -0.89 -0.13
CA VAL A 116 6.39 -1.80 0.23
C VAL A 116 7.18 -2.17 -1.02
N THR A 117 8.46 -1.81 -1.04
CA THR A 117 9.42 -2.22 -2.08
C THR A 117 10.59 -3.02 -1.50
N ALA A 118 10.60 -3.20 -0.18
CA ALA A 118 11.63 -3.93 0.54
C ALA A 118 11.64 -5.42 0.16
N LEU A 119 12.85 -5.95 -0.07
CA LEU A 119 13.08 -7.34 -0.42
C LEU A 119 14.11 -7.96 0.54
N CYS A 120 13.67 -8.95 1.30
CA CYS A 120 14.53 -9.76 2.15
C CYS A 120 14.88 -11.07 1.43
N VAL A 121 16.17 -11.41 1.37
CA VAL A 121 16.70 -12.61 0.69
C VAL A 121 17.62 -13.38 1.63
N THR A 122 17.82 -14.67 1.38
CA THR A 122 18.89 -15.41 2.07
C THR A 122 20.24 -15.05 1.48
N GLU A 123 21.29 -14.93 2.29
CA GLU A 123 22.65 -14.90 1.73
C GLU A 123 22.96 -16.25 1.08
N LEU A 124 23.29 -16.26 -0.21
CA LEU A 124 23.94 -17.40 -0.84
C LEU A 124 25.38 -17.46 -0.32
N VAL A 125 25.57 -18.21 0.77
CA VAL A 125 26.87 -18.67 1.22
C VAL A 125 27.22 -19.93 0.43
N ASP A 126 28.16 -19.82 -0.50
CA ASP A 126 28.92 -21.01 -0.87
C ASP A 126 29.81 -21.38 0.34
N GLY A 127 30.27 -22.63 0.42
CA GLY A 127 31.07 -23.11 1.55
C GLY A 127 32.40 -22.37 1.79
N ASN A 128 32.69 -21.28 1.05
CA ASN A 128 33.90 -20.46 1.15
C ASN A 128 33.64 -19.00 1.56
N GLY A 129 32.39 -18.58 1.78
CA GLY A 129 32.05 -17.27 2.34
C GLY A 129 30.90 -16.55 1.63
N ALA A 130 30.67 -15.30 2.02
CA ALA A 130 29.64 -14.45 1.40
C ALA A 130 30.01 -14.15 -0.06
N LEU A 131 29.22 -14.63 -1.01
CA LEU A 131 29.36 -14.23 -2.40
C LEU A 131 28.99 -12.75 -2.54
N PRO A 132 29.87 -11.89 -3.09
CA PRO A 132 29.47 -10.54 -3.42
C PRO A 132 28.47 -10.64 -4.58
N MET A 133 27.18 -10.42 -4.31
CA MET A 133 26.19 -10.14 -5.36
C MET A 133 26.70 -8.93 -6.16
N ARG A 134 27.31 -9.18 -7.32
CA ARG A 134 27.47 -8.16 -8.35
C ARG A 134 26.12 -8.01 -9.02
N THR A 135 25.26 -7.16 -8.46
CA THR A 135 24.08 -6.68 -9.17
C THR A 135 24.57 -5.90 -10.40
N ALA A 136 24.44 -6.49 -11.58
CA ALA A 136 24.42 -5.70 -12.80
C ALA A 136 23.08 -4.92 -12.83
N PRO A 137 23.07 -3.66 -13.28
CA PRO A 137 21.82 -2.92 -13.40
C PRO A 137 20.99 -3.56 -14.53
N GLY A 138 19.93 -4.28 -14.16
CA GLY A 138 19.01 -4.90 -15.13
C GLY A 138 18.65 -6.38 -14.96
N GLY A 139 18.80 -6.97 -13.76
CA GLY A 139 17.95 -8.06 -13.27
C GLY A 139 17.84 -9.35 -14.12
N ALA A 140 18.64 -10.35 -13.75
CA ALA A 140 18.27 -11.76 -13.75
C ALA A 140 18.99 -12.42 -12.56
N VAL A 141 18.31 -13.26 -11.78
CA VAL A 141 18.97 -14.13 -10.80
C VAL A 141 19.30 -15.42 -11.54
N GLU A 142 20.55 -15.59 -11.92
CA GLU A 142 21.06 -16.88 -12.39
C GLU A 142 21.24 -17.77 -11.15
N LEU A 143 20.31 -18.70 -10.94
CA LEU A 143 20.46 -19.77 -9.97
C LEU A 143 21.44 -20.80 -10.54
N GLU A 144 22.74 -20.67 -10.24
CA GLU A 144 23.67 -21.79 -10.35
C GLU A 144 23.27 -22.84 -9.31
N VAL A 145 22.37 -23.75 -9.69
CA VAL A 145 22.18 -24.99 -8.96
C VAL A 145 23.47 -25.79 -9.15
N GLY A 146 24.37 -25.70 -8.18
CA GLY A 146 25.64 -26.40 -8.15
C GLY A 146 25.41 -27.91 -8.15
N LEU A 147 25.21 -28.48 -9.33
CA LEU A 147 25.35 -29.91 -9.57
C LEU A 147 26.73 -30.12 -10.16
N ASP A 148 27.55 -30.91 -9.48
CA ASP A 148 28.90 -31.25 -9.89
C ASP A 148 28.93 -31.65 -11.37
N ALA A 149 30.04 -31.36 -12.07
CA ALA A 149 30.18 -31.52 -13.51
C ALA A 149 29.95 -32.96 -14.06
N GLY A 150 29.64 -33.95 -13.22
CA GLY A 150 29.15 -35.28 -13.62
C GLY A 150 27.64 -35.34 -13.91
N ASP A 151 26.83 -34.49 -13.28
CA ASP A 151 25.37 -34.57 -13.32
C ASP A 151 24.77 -33.83 -14.53
N TRP A 152 25.47 -32.85 -15.13
CA TRP A 152 25.02 -32.18 -16.35
C TRP A 152 24.87 -33.13 -17.54
N ARG A 153 25.76 -34.13 -17.66
CA ARG A 153 25.72 -35.11 -18.77
C ARG A 153 24.46 -35.97 -18.74
N ARG A 154 23.86 -36.14 -17.55
CA ARG A 154 22.59 -36.85 -17.36
C ARG A 154 21.39 -35.95 -17.63
N ALA A 155 21.43 -34.70 -17.18
CA ALA A 155 20.33 -33.73 -17.40
C ALA A 155 20.17 -33.35 -18.89
N ALA A 156 21.28 -33.12 -19.60
CA ALA A 156 21.25 -32.83 -21.04
C ALA A 156 20.76 -34.03 -21.88
N ALA A 157 20.97 -35.26 -21.41
CA ALA A 157 20.45 -36.48 -22.05
C ALA A 157 18.94 -36.68 -21.86
N LEU A 158 18.31 -35.92 -20.96
CA LEU A 158 16.88 -35.97 -20.65
C LEU A 158 16.07 -34.85 -21.32
N GLY A 159 16.70 -33.99 -22.15
CA GLY A 159 15.99 -32.99 -22.95
C GLY A 159 15.36 -31.85 -22.15
N VAL A 160 15.93 -31.48 -21.01
CA VAL A 160 15.44 -30.35 -20.21
C VAL A 160 15.95 -29.05 -20.82
N GLU A 161 15.09 -28.38 -21.60
CA GLU A 161 15.33 -27.01 -22.08
C GLU A 161 15.04 -26.03 -20.93
N THR A 162 15.87 -24.99 -20.82
CA THR A 162 15.78 -23.93 -19.81
C THR A 162 14.45 -23.20 -19.91
N PHE A 163 13.67 -23.15 -18.82
CA PHE A 163 12.45 -22.33 -18.76
C PHE A 163 12.79 -20.95 -18.21
N ASP A 164 12.43 -19.91 -18.96
CA ASP A 164 12.34 -18.55 -18.41
C ASP A 164 11.17 -18.50 -17.41
N PHE A 165 11.22 -17.63 -16.40
CA PHE A 165 10.14 -17.48 -15.41
C PHE A 165 9.65 -16.03 -15.37
N GLN A 166 8.35 -15.84 -15.15
CA GLN A 166 7.72 -14.53 -15.01
C GLN A 166 6.84 -14.48 -13.75
N TRP A 167 6.79 -13.30 -13.13
CA TRP A 167 5.89 -13.02 -12.02
C TRP A 167 4.50 -12.66 -12.54
N VAL A 168 3.48 -13.40 -12.10
CA VAL A 168 2.08 -13.19 -12.51
C VAL A 168 1.20 -13.05 -11.27
N SER A 169 0.22 -12.14 -11.33
CA SER A 169 -0.79 -12.00 -10.28
C SER A 169 -2.05 -12.80 -10.64
N ARG A 170 -2.44 -13.73 -9.77
CA ARG A 170 -3.67 -14.54 -9.91
C ARG A 170 -4.41 -14.58 -8.57
N ASN A 171 -5.69 -14.22 -8.56
CA ASN A 171 -6.56 -14.30 -7.36
C ASN A 171 -5.90 -13.72 -6.10
N ASP A 172 -5.35 -12.50 -6.21
CA ASP A 172 -4.63 -11.80 -5.13
C ASP A 172 -3.41 -12.53 -4.56
N GLN A 173 -2.86 -13.50 -5.31
CA GLN A 173 -1.61 -14.19 -5.02
C GLN A 173 -0.59 -13.88 -6.12
N VAL A 174 0.64 -13.55 -5.73
CA VAL A 174 1.77 -13.38 -6.66
C VAL A 174 2.47 -14.73 -6.78
N VAL A 175 2.44 -15.32 -7.98
CA VAL A 175 3.00 -16.64 -8.27
C VAL A 175 4.05 -16.55 -9.38
N LEU A 176 5.09 -17.38 -9.27
CA LEU A 176 6.12 -17.50 -10.29
C LEU A 176 5.68 -18.59 -11.28
N GLU A 177 5.41 -18.21 -12.53
CA GLU A 177 5.00 -19.14 -13.59
C GLU A 177 6.13 -19.28 -14.61
N ALA A 178 6.30 -20.47 -15.19
CA ALA A 178 7.20 -20.68 -16.31
C ALA A 178 6.70 -19.86 -17.51
N ALA A 179 7.56 -19.02 -18.07
CA ALA A 179 7.32 -18.34 -19.33
C ALA A 179 7.37 -19.37 -20.46
N ALA A 180 6.34 -19.34 -21.32
CA ALA A 180 6.22 -20.21 -22.47
C ALA A 180 7.19 -19.82 -23.59
#